data_AF-A0A6B3G218-F1
#
_entry.id   AF-A0A6B3G218-F1
#
_cell.length_a   1.000
_cell.length_b   1.000
_cell.length_c   1.000
_cell.angle_alpha   90.00
_cell.angle_beta   90.00
_cell.angle_gamma   90.00
#
_symmetry.space_group_name_H-M   'P 1'
#
loop_
_entity.id
_entity.type
_entity.pdbx_description
1 polymer ?
#
loop_
_entity_poly.entity_id
_entity_poly.type
_entity_poly.pdbx_seq_one_letter_code
_entity_poly.pdbx_strand_id
1 'polypeptide(L)' 'QIRGRDVSGAADVFSLGAVLAYAATGAAPFPGDSSAVLLYKVVHEEPELGDLEGELREVVAGCLAKDAAQRPAPAD' A
#
# COMPACT_ATOMS: atom_id res chain seq x y z
N GLN A 1 2.35 9.24 -6.50
CA GLN A 1 0.98 9.73 -6.24
C GLN A 1 0.21 9.67 -7.57
N ILE A 2 -1.02 9.15 -7.61
CA ILE A 2 -1.80 8.95 -8.87
C ILE A 2 -2.98 9.93 -8.99
N ARG A 3 -3.50 10.45 -7.87
CA ARG A 3 -4.71 11.32 -7.81
C ARG A 3 -4.42 12.84 -7.90
N GLY A 4 -3.22 13.28 -8.27
CA GLY A 4 -2.82 14.69 -8.36
C GLY A 4 -2.84 15.52 -7.07
N ARG A 5 -2.71 14.90 -5.88
CA ARG A 5 -2.55 15.63 -4.60
C ARG A 5 -1.08 15.86 -4.30
N ASP A 6 -0.75 16.90 -3.51
CA ASP A 6 0.61 17.21 -3.08
C ASP A 6 1.36 15.94 -2.65
N VAL A 7 2.56 15.75 -3.18
CA VAL A 7 3.44 14.64 -2.81
C VAL A 7 3.88 14.88 -1.37
N SER A 8 3.37 14.07 -0.45
CA SER A 8 3.68 14.12 0.97
C SER A 8 4.32 12.81 1.42
N GLY A 9 4.87 12.79 2.64
CA GLY A 9 5.43 11.57 3.24
C GLY A 9 4.46 10.39 3.29
N ALA A 10 3.14 10.64 3.23
CA ALA A 10 2.14 9.59 3.13
C ALA A 10 2.27 8.76 1.83
N ALA A 11 2.82 9.32 0.74
CA ALA A 11 3.11 8.56 -0.48
C ALA A 11 4.30 7.60 -0.30
N ASP A 12 5.29 7.99 0.50
CA ASP A 12 6.42 7.13 0.86
C ASP A 12 5.96 6.00 1.78
N VAL A 13 5.06 6.29 2.74
CA VAL A 13 4.43 5.28 3.60
C VAL A 13 3.65 4.24 2.77
N PHE A 14 2.92 4.66 1.74
CA PHE A 14 2.25 3.73 0.82
C PHE A 14 3.24 2.84 0.07
N SER A 15 4.31 3.43 -0.45
CA SER A 15 5.36 2.70 -1.17
C SER A 15 6.07 1.71 -0.25
N LEU A 16 6.32 2.09 1.01
CA LEU A 16 6.87 1.22 2.04
C LEU A 16 5.94 0.04 2.33
N GLY A 17 4.63 0.29 2.50
CA GLY A 17 3.63 -0.78 2.67
C GLY A 17 3.67 -1.79 1.52
N ALA A 18 3.82 -1.32 0.28
CA ALA A 18 3.92 -2.20 -0.88
C ALA A 18 5.21 -3.04 -0.90
N VAL A 19 6.34 -2.44 -0.53
CA VAL A 19 7.63 -3.13 -0.40
C VAL A 19 7.57 -4.19 0.71
N LEU A 20 7.00 -3.86 1.87
CA LEU A 20 6.86 -4.79 2.99
C LEU A 20 5.95 -5.97 2.64
N ALA A 21 4.81 -5.71 1.99
CA ALA A 21 3.92 -6.77 1.51
C ALA A 21 4.65 -7.74 0.57
N TYR A 22 5.40 -7.20 -0.40
CA TYR A 22 6.19 -8.01 -1.32
C TYR A 22 7.31 -8.78 -0.62
N ALA A 23 8.05 -8.13 0.28
CA ALA A 23 9.13 -8.76 1.02
C ALA A 23 8.66 -9.92 1.90
N ALA A 24 7.46 -9.80 2.50
CA ALA A 24 6.94 -10.81 3.40
C ALA A 24 6.22 -11.97 2.68
N THR A 25 5.59 -11.70 1.53
CA THR A 25 4.74 -12.69 0.82
C THR A 25 5.34 -13.21 -0.48
N GLY A 26 6.33 -12.52 -1.04
CA GLY A 26 6.85 -12.76 -2.39
C GLY A 26 5.92 -12.30 -3.52
N ALA A 27 4.76 -11.71 -3.19
CA ALA A 27 3.74 -11.28 -4.15
C ALA A 27 3.45 -9.78 -4.02
N ALA A 28 3.15 -9.12 -5.13
CA ALA A 28 2.77 -7.71 -5.10
C ALA A 28 1.36 -7.57 -4.52
N PRO A 29 1.10 -6.60 -3.63
CA PRO A 29 -0.21 -6.44 -3.00
C PRO A 29 -1.31 -5.97 -3.96
N PHE A 30 -0.94 -5.50 -5.16
CA PHE A 30 -1.87 -5.13 -6.22
C PHE A 30 -1.41 -5.77 -7.54
N PRO A 31 -1.76 -7.05 -7.81
CA PRO A 31 -1.36 -7.70 -9.04
C PRO A 31 -2.15 -7.16 -10.24
N GLY A 32 -1.48 -6.95 -11.37
CA GLY A 32 -2.14 -6.48 -12.59
C GLY A 32 -1.29 -6.68 -13.83
N ASP A 33 -1.94 -7.10 -14.92
CA ASP A 33 -1.28 -7.43 -16.19
C ASP A 33 -0.94 -6.20 -17.05
N SER A 34 -1.36 -5.01 -16.60
CA SER A 34 -1.03 -3.74 -17.23
C SER A 34 -0.96 -2.62 -16.20
N SER A 35 -0.28 -1.52 -16.56
CA SER A 35 -0.23 -0.31 -15.73
C SER A 35 -1.62 0.25 -15.43
N ALA A 36 -2.54 0.22 -16.39
CA ALA A 36 -3.91 0.71 -16.20
C ALA A 36 -4.67 -0.10 -15.14
N VAL A 37 -4.53 -1.43 -15.16
CA VAL A 37 -5.15 -2.33 -14.16
C VAL A 37 -4.53 -2.08 -12.79
N LEU A 38 -3.21 -2.01 -12.70
CA LEU A 38 -2.51 -1.74 -11.43
C LEU A 38 -2.94 -0.40 -10.83
N LEU A 39 -3.00 0.66 -11.65
CA LEU A 39 -3.45 1.99 -11.21
C LEU A 39 -4.90 1.95 -10.72
N TYR A 40 -5.78 1.24 -11.42
CA TYR A 40 -7.17 1.06 -10.99
C TYR A 40 -7.25 0.39 -9.62
N LYS A 41 -6.53 -0.72 -9.42
CA LYS A 41 -6.51 -1.46 -8.15
C LYS A 41 -5.93 -0.65 -7.00
N VAL A 42 -4.82 0.04 -7.22
CA VAL A 42 -4.21 0.95 -6.24
C VAL A 42 -5.23 2.00 -5.79
N VAL A 43 -6.11 2.45 -6.68
CA VAL A 43 -7.12 3.47 -6.38
C VAL A 43 -8.39 2.90 -5.74
N HIS A 44 -8.82 1.67 -6.09
CA HIS A 44 -10.17 1.19 -5.79
C HIS A 44 -10.27 -0.15 -5.06
N GLU A 45 -9.24 -1.00 -5.09
CA GLU A 45 -9.29 -2.35 -4.53
C GLU A 45 -8.41 -2.49 -3.29
N GLU A 46 -8.80 -3.33 -2.34
CA GLU A 46 -7.98 -3.62 -1.15
C GLU A 46 -6.71 -4.41 -1.51
N PRO A 47 -5.61 -4.25 -0.76
CA PRO A 47 -4.38 -4.98 -1.01
C PRO A 47 -4.51 -6.47 -0.70
N GLU A 48 -3.93 -7.30 -1.55
CA GLU A 48 -3.78 -8.73 -1.33
C GLU A 48 -2.57 -8.97 -0.40
N LEU A 49 -2.82 -9.41 0.84
CA LEU A 49 -1.76 -9.60 1.86
C LEU A 49 -1.42 -11.07 2.13
N GLY A 50 -2.05 -12.01 1.42
CA GLY A 50 -1.84 -13.45 1.60
C GLY A 50 -1.99 -13.87 3.08
N ASP A 51 -1.07 -14.73 3.52
CA ASP A 51 -1.03 -15.35 4.85
C ASP A 51 -0.40 -14.45 5.93
N LEU A 52 -0.20 -13.15 5.65
CA LEU A 52 0.24 -12.21 6.68
C LEU A 52 -0.77 -12.14 7.82
N GLU A 53 -0.31 -12.27 9.06
CA GLU A 53 -1.12 -12.19 10.27
C GLU A 53 -0.48 -11.27 11.32
N GLY A 54 -1.26 -10.92 12.35
CA GLY A 54 -0.81 -10.14 13.49
C GLY A 54 -0.37 -8.71 13.16
N GLU A 55 0.52 -8.17 13.98
CA GLU A 55 0.94 -6.76 13.96
C GLU A 55 1.53 -6.34 12.61
N LEU A 56 2.30 -7.23 11.95
CA LEU A 56 2.86 -6.94 10.63
C LEU A 56 1.76 -6.76 9.57
N ARG A 57 0.70 -7.59 9.61
CA ARG A 57 -0.45 -7.43 8.72
C ARG A 57 -1.13 -6.09 8.93
N GLU A 58 -1.34 -5.70 10.19
CA GLU A 58 -2.00 -4.45 10.55
C GLU A 58 -1.21 -3.23 10.08
N VAL A 59 0.11 -3.23 10.28
CA VAL A 59 0.99 -2.16 9.81
C VAL A 59 0.98 -2.06 8.28
N VAL A 60 1.12 -3.20 7.58
CA VAL A 60 1.13 -3.22 6.11
C VAL A 60 -0.21 -2.73 5.55
N ALA A 61 -1.34 -3.19 6.12
CA ALA A 61 -2.67 -2.74 5.72
C ALA A 61 -2.86 -1.23 5.97
N GLY A 62 -2.42 -0.72 7.13
CA GLY A 62 -2.48 0.70 7.46
C GLY A 62 -1.66 1.57 6.49
N CYS A 63 -0.44 1.13 6.14
CA CYS A 63 0.39 1.81 5.15
C CYS A 63 -0.27 1.88 3.76
N LEU A 64 -1.01 0.82 3.38
CA LEU A 64 -1.68 0.69 2.09
C LEU A 64 -3.09 1.31 2.04
N ALA A 65 -3.49 2.03 3.09
CA ALA A 65 -4.77 2.73 3.13
C ALA A 65 -4.95 3.68 1.93
N LYS A 66 -6.16 3.69 1.36
CA LYS A 66 -6.50 4.49 0.17
C LYS A 66 -6.54 5.98 0.47
N ASP A 67 -7.03 6.34 1.65
CA ASP A 67 -6.90 7.68 2.16
C ASP A 67 -5.51 7.88 2.76
N ALA A 68 -4.80 8.89 2.27
CA ALA A 68 -3.47 9.23 2.76
C ALA A 68 -3.48 9.68 4.22
N ALA A 69 -4.58 10.25 4.70
CA ALA A 69 -4.72 10.70 6.09
C ALA A 69 -4.93 9.56 7.09
N GLN A 70 -5.29 8.36 6.61
CA GLN A 70 -5.47 7.17 7.44
C GLN A 70 -4.19 6.35 7.59
N ARG A 71 -3.11 6.73 6.90
CA ARG A 71 -1.83 6.02 6.97
C ARG A 71 -1.10 6.39 8.26
N PRO A 72 -0.33 5.45 8.84
CA PRO A 72 0.49 5.76 10.00
C PRO A 72 1.54 6.82 9.65
N ALA A 73 1.76 7.76 10.57
CA ALA A 73 2.88 8.68 10.49
C ALA A 73 4.13 7.99 11.08
N PRO A 74 5.31 8.13 10.45
CA PRO A 74 6.56 7.80 11.10
C PRO A 74 6.67 8.56 12.43
N ALA A 75 7.11 7.87 13.48
CA ALA A 75 7.49 8.55 14.71
C ALA A 75 8.77 9.37 14.46
N ASP A 76 8.91 10.49 15.19
CA ASP A 76 10.12 11.32 15.20
C ASP A 76 11.34 10.58 15.78
#